data_AF-A0A820B291-F1
#
_entry.id   AF-A0A820B291-F1
#
_cell.length_a   1.000
_cell.length_b   1.000
_cell.length_c   1.000
_cell.angle_alpha   90.00
_cell.angle_beta   90.00
_cell.angle_gamma   90.00
#
_symmetry.space_group_name_H-M   'P 1'
#
loop_
_entity.id
_entity.type
_entity.pdbx_description
1 polymer ?
#
loop_
_entity_poly.entity_id
_entity_poly.type
_entity_poly.pdbx_seq_one_letter_code
_entity_poly.pdbx_strand_id
1 'polypeptide(L)'
;MTTITYTIANSSQTIVSITSPGDPIVGLYNTSAGQPTGAYNGRYSGSAENPPKAIDGLLSTKYLNFGAQGYSGASLNDPGVNTGFFVTPTISTASVAVALLFATANDFPNRDPLTVTLEGTNATDVEALHLGSSWTLIY
;
A
#
# COMPACT_ATOMS: atom_id res chain seq x y z
N MET A 1 -47.55 -2.71 23.20
CA MET A 1 -46.40 -3.57 23.55
C MET A 1 -45.60 -3.73 22.27
N THR A 2 -44.46 -3.05 22.14
CA THR A 2 -43.68 -3.01 20.89
C THR A 2 -42.55 -4.02 20.99
N THR A 3 -42.59 -5.05 20.14
CA THR A 3 -41.54 -6.07 20.07
C THR A 3 -40.44 -5.59 19.13
N ILE A 4 -39.23 -5.42 19.64
CA ILE A 4 -38.03 -5.18 18.83
C ILE A 4 -37.38 -6.54 18.56
N THR A 5 -37.25 -6.90 17.30
CA THR A 5 -36.55 -8.12 16.88
C THR A 5 -35.13 -7.76 16.49
N TYR A 6 -34.14 -8.38 17.12
CA TYR A 6 -32.74 -8.28 16.71
C TYR A 6 -32.40 -9.48 15.83
N THR A 7 -32.01 -9.23 14.58
CA THR A 7 -31.43 -10.27 13.71
C THR A 7 -29.93 -10.24 13.89
N ILE A 8 -29.36 -11.25 14.55
CA ILE A 8 -27.91 -11.44 14.59
C ILE A 8 -27.54 -12.27 13.35
N ALA A 9 -27.01 -11.63 12.32
CA ALA A 9 -26.49 -12.33 11.17
C ALA A 9 -25.12 -12.94 11.52
N ASN A 10 -25.07 -14.25 11.73
CA ASN A 10 -23.82 -14.99 11.75
C ASN A 10 -23.32 -15.15 10.31
N SER A 11 -22.69 -14.12 9.75
CA SER A 11 -21.92 -14.29 8.52
C SER A 11 -20.54 -14.85 8.89
N SER A 12 -20.20 -16.01 8.32
CA SER A 12 -18.79 -16.39 8.22
C SER A 12 -18.15 -15.37 7.29
N GLN A 13 -17.39 -14.43 7.84
CA GLN A 13 -16.67 -13.47 7.01
C GLN A 13 -15.49 -14.18 6.36
N THR A 14 -15.60 -14.44 5.06
CA THR A 14 -14.47 -14.92 4.27
C THR A 14 -13.42 -13.82 4.21
N ILE A 15 -12.21 -14.09 4.71
CA ILE A 15 -11.07 -13.21 4.47
C ILE A 15 -10.70 -13.35 3.00
N VAL A 16 -10.79 -12.22 2.27
CA VAL A 16 -10.42 -12.12 0.86
C VAL A 16 -9.28 -11.12 0.70
N SER A 17 -8.50 -11.28 -0.36
CA SER A 17 -7.54 -10.25 -0.75
C SER A 17 -8.31 -9.01 -1.20
N ILE A 18 -8.02 -7.87 -0.57
CA ILE A 18 -8.56 -6.58 -1.00
C ILE A 18 -7.91 -6.17 -2.32
N THR A 19 -6.62 -6.43 -2.48
CA THR A 19 -5.86 -6.14 -3.69
C THR A 19 -5.76 -7.36 -4.60
N SER A 20 -5.59 -7.11 -5.91
CA SER A 20 -5.41 -8.12 -6.94
C SER A 20 -4.36 -7.70 -7.96
N PRO A 21 -3.67 -8.66 -8.62
CA PRO A 21 -2.80 -8.36 -9.74
C PRO A 21 -3.53 -7.55 -10.82
N GLY A 22 -2.96 -6.40 -11.18
CA GLY A 22 -3.56 -5.47 -12.15
C GLY A 22 -4.34 -4.32 -11.55
N ASP A 23 -4.57 -4.29 -10.23
CA ASP A 23 -5.08 -3.08 -9.57
C ASP A 23 -4.13 -1.89 -9.84
N PRO A 24 -4.67 -0.69 -10.13
CA PRO A 24 -3.85 0.51 -10.21
C PRO A 24 -3.07 0.70 -8.91
N ILE A 25 -1.76 0.84 -9.02
CA ILE A 25 -0.84 0.99 -7.90
C ILE A 25 0.22 2.03 -8.23
N VAL A 26 0.51 2.88 -7.27
CA VAL A 26 1.45 3.99 -7.44
C VAL A 26 2.42 4.01 -6.27
N GLY A 27 3.71 4.13 -6.60
CA GLY A 27 4.77 4.27 -5.61
C GLY A 27 4.81 5.67 -4.99
N LEU A 28 5.08 5.72 -3.70
CA LEU A 28 5.12 6.94 -2.88
C LEU A 28 6.51 7.14 -2.26
N TYR A 29 6.88 8.39 -2.00
CA TYR A 29 8.11 8.74 -1.28
C TYR A 29 7.90 9.96 -0.37
N ASN A 30 8.83 10.16 0.57
CA ASN A 30 8.70 11.12 1.68
C ASN A 30 7.38 10.96 2.42
N THR A 31 7.00 9.71 2.70
CA THR A 31 5.79 9.36 3.42
C THR A 31 5.99 9.48 4.92
N SER A 32 4.94 9.88 5.62
CA SER A 32 4.80 9.80 7.07
C SER A 32 3.31 9.66 7.36
N ALA A 33 2.94 8.84 8.35
CA ALA A 33 1.54 8.56 8.64
C ALA A 33 0.72 9.84 8.89
N GLY A 34 -0.42 9.95 8.21
CA GLY A 34 -1.31 11.10 8.26
C GLY A 34 -0.74 12.38 7.67
N GLN A 35 0.41 12.33 7.00
CA GLN A 35 1.06 13.51 6.39
C GLN A 35 1.01 13.44 4.86
N PRO A 36 1.12 14.60 4.18
CA PRO A 36 1.27 14.63 2.74
C PRO A 36 2.46 13.80 2.26
N THR A 37 2.29 13.13 1.13
CA THR A 37 3.39 12.43 0.45
C THR A 37 4.25 13.43 -0.33
N GLY A 38 5.55 13.20 -0.46
CA GLY A 38 6.44 14.11 -1.19
C GLY A 38 6.13 14.23 -2.68
N ALA A 39 5.83 13.12 -3.34
CA ALA A 39 5.06 13.02 -4.58
C ALA A 39 4.76 11.54 -4.89
N TYR A 40 4.17 11.30 -6.05
CA TYR A 40 3.87 9.99 -6.60
C TYR A 40 4.71 9.71 -7.86
N ASN A 41 5.00 8.42 -8.10
CA ASN A 41 5.52 7.87 -9.36
C ASN A 41 6.96 8.32 -9.76
N GLY A 42 7.96 7.44 -9.60
CA GLY A 42 9.28 7.63 -10.25
C GLY A 42 10.53 7.52 -9.36
N ARG A 43 10.41 7.09 -8.11
CA ARG A 43 11.56 6.84 -7.23
C ARG A 43 11.93 5.35 -7.08
N TYR A 44 11.30 4.51 -7.88
CA TYR A 44 11.50 3.07 -7.89
C TYR A 44 12.53 2.62 -8.93
N SER A 45 13.04 1.40 -8.76
CA SER A 45 13.97 0.78 -9.69
C SER A 45 13.34 0.56 -11.08
N GLY A 46 14.01 1.05 -12.12
CA GLY A 46 13.59 0.86 -13.52
C GLY A 46 13.78 -0.56 -14.06
N SER A 47 14.49 -1.44 -13.34
CA SER A 47 14.85 -2.81 -13.75
C SER A 47 13.71 -3.82 -13.56
N ALA A 48 12.49 -3.45 -13.94
CA ALA A 48 11.27 -4.25 -13.76
C ALA A 48 10.85 -4.51 -12.31
N GLU A 49 11.31 -3.68 -11.37
CA GLU A 49 10.94 -3.69 -9.95
C GLU A 49 9.98 -2.52 -9.61
N ASN A 50 9.03 -2.31 -10.51
CA ASN A 50 8.04 -1.23 -10.46
C ASN A 50 6.87 -1.56 -9.51
N PRO A 51 6.04 -0.57 -9.10
CA PRO A 51 5.00 -0.78 -8.09
C PRO A 51 4.08 -2.00 -8.29
N PRO A 52 3.62 -2.34 -9.51
CA PRO A 52 2.84 -3.56 -9.76
C PRO A 52 3.45 -4.86 -9.21
N LYS A 53 4.77 -4.94 -9.05
CA LYS A 53 5.45 -6.10 -8.46
C LYS A 53 5.17 -6.32 -6.98
N ALA A 54 4.59 -5.35 -6.28
CA ALA A 54 4.16 -5.52 -4.89
C ALA A 54 2.87 -6.33 -4.75
N ILE A 55 2.08 -6.46 -5.82
CA ILE A 55 0.73 -7.06 -5.80
C ILE A 55 0.49 -8.04 -6.96
N ASP A 56 1.53 -8.47 -7.67
CA ASP A 56 1.40 -9.41 -8.80
C ASP A 56 1.25 -10.88 -8.37
N GLY A 57 1.37 -11.16 -7.06
CA GLY A 57 1.21 -12.50 -6.49
C GLY A 57 2.40 -13.43 -6.70
N LEU A 58 3.56 -12.91 -7.12
CA LEU A 58 4.74 -13.72 -7.42
C LEU A 58 5.88 -13.42 -6.44
N LEU A 59 6.37 -14.44 -5.74
CA LEU A 59 7.53 -14.30 -4.84
C LEU A 59 8.87 -14.16 -5.59
N SER A 60 8.87 -14.36 -6.91
CA SER A 60 10.05 -14.22 -7.78
C SER A 60 10.27 -12.78 -8.28
N THR A 61 9.29 -11.90 -8.08
CA THR A 61 9.36 -10.47 -8.42
C THR A 61 9.31 -9.64 -7.14
N LYS A 62 9.69 -8.36 -7.25
CA LYS A 62 9.67 -7.45 -6.11
C LYS A 62 9.52 -6.00 -6.54
N TYR A 63 8.96 -5.20 -5.65
CA TYR A 63 8.96 -3.74 -5.75
C TYR A 63 10.15 -3.18 -4.96
N LEU A 64 10.93 -2.29 -5.58
CA LEU A 64 12.03 -1.59 -4.92
C LEU A 64 11.89 -0.09 -5.08
N ASN A 65 11.81 0.63 -3.96
CA ASN A 65 11.69 2.08 -3.90
C ASN A 65 12.91 2.69 -3.20
N PHE A 66 13.56 3.66 -3.84
CA PHE A 66 14.75 4.35 -3.32
C PHE A 66 14.42 5.65 -2.57
N GLY A 67 13.13 5.97 -2.39
CA GLY A 67 12.69 7.12 -1.62
C GLY A 67 13.16 8.46 -2.16
N ALA A 68 13.58 9.36 -1.28
CA ALA A 68 13.89 10.75 -1.62
C ALA A 68 15.04 10.88 -2.65
N GLN A 69 16.05 10.00 -2.57
CA GLN A 69 17.20 10.00 -3.48
C GLN A 69 16.77 9.69 -4.92
N GLY A 70 15.82 8.77 -5.09
CA GLY A 70 15.39 8.26 -6.41
C GLY A 70 16.47 7.48 -7.14
N TYR A 71 16.07 6.79 -8.22
CA TYR A 71 16.92 5.81 -8.91
C TYR A 71 18.31 6.33 -9.28
N SER A 72 18.40 7.51 -9.92
CA SER A 72 19.67 8.06 -10.43
C SER A 72 20.66 8.50 -9.34
N GLY A 73 20.19 8.70 -8.11
CA GLY A 73 21.02 9.15 -6.98
C GLY A 73 21.14 8.10 -5.87
N ALA A 74 20.52 6.93 -6.03
CA ALA A 74 20.47 5.92 -5.01
C ALA A 74 21.50 4.82 -5.26
N SER A 75 22.17 4.42 -4.19
CA SER A 75 22.91 3.17 -4.13
C SER A 75 21.93 2.00 -4.02
N LEU A 76 22.27 0.85 -4.62
CA LEU A 76 21.51 -0.38 -4.42
C LEU A 76 21.42 -0.80 -2.94
N ASN A 77 22.36 -0.30 -2.12
CA ASN A 77 22.42 -0.55 -0.68
C ASN A 77 21.66 0.48 0.16
N ASP A 78 21.15 1.56 -0.45
CA ASP A 78 20.43 2.58 0.29
C ASP A 78 19.09 2.03 0.78
N PRO A 79 18.74 2.24 2.07
CA PRO A 79 17.42 1.88 2.56
C PRO A 79 16.38 2.79 1.92
N GLY A 80 15.29 2.20 1.44
CA GLY A 80 14.10 2.89 0.94
C GLY A 80 13.30 3.53 2.07
N VAL A 81 13.87 4.52 2.77
CA VAL A 81 13.24 5.17 3.92
C VAL A 81 12.07 6.07 3.50
N ASN A 82 11.03 6.11 4.34
CA ASN A 82 9.82 6.92 4.11
C ASN A 82 9.21 6.65 2.72
N THR A 83 9.21 5.37 2.33
CA THR A 83 8.63 4.91 1.07
C THR A 83 7.37 4.10 1.32
N GLY A 84 6.57 3.97 0.26
CA GLY A 84 5.42 3.10 0.27
C GLY A 84 4.80 3.04 -1.11
N PHE A 85 3.55 2.60 -1.13
CA PHE A 85 2.69 2.63 -2.30
C PHE A 85 1.24 2.72 -1.83
N PHE A 86 0.36 3.18 -2.69
CA PHE A 86 -1.08 2.99 -2.50
C PHE A 86 -1.65 2.21 -3.68
N VAL A 87 -2.70 1.46 -3.41
CA VAL A 87 -3.44 0.69 -4.39
C VAL A 87 -4.85 1.26 -4.47
N THR A 88 -5.38 1.38 -5.68
CA THR A 88 -6.81 1.58 -5.92
C THR A 88 -7.40 0.20 -6.21
N PRO A 89 -8.03 -0.47 -5.22
CA PRO A 89 -8.50 -1.83 -5.40
C PRO A 89 -9.67 -1.87 -6.40
N THR A 90 -9.66 -2.83 -7.33
CA THR A 90 -10.78 -3.02 -8.27
C THR A 90 -11.91 -3.89 -7.71
N ILE A 91 -11.74 -4.41 -6.48
CA ILE A 91 -12.80 -5.15 -5.79
C ILE A 91 -14.07 -4.30 -5.69
N SER A 92 -15.19 -4.85 -6.14
CA SER A 92 -16.46 -4.10 -6.27
C SER A 92 -17.29 -4.04 -4.97
N THR A 93 -16.85 -4.74 -3.93
CA THR A 93 -17.53 -4.81 -2.63
C THR A 93 -16.81 -3.96 -1.59
N ALA A 94 -17.58 -3.20 -0.81
CA ALA A 94 -17.07 -2.54 0.38
C ALA A 94 -16.39 -3.58 1.29
N SER A 95 -15.14 -3.34 1.63
CA SER A 95 -14.28 -4.31 2.33
C SER A 95 -13.61 -3.63 3.53
N VAL A 96 -13.34 -4.40 4.58
CA VAL A 96 -12.61 -3.94 5.77
C VAL A 96 -11.24 -4.59 5.77
N ALA A 97 -10.18 -3.78 5.88
CA ALA A 97 -8.83 -4.30 6.05
C ALA A 97 -8.67 -4.87 7.47
N VAL A 98 -8.40 -6.18 7.57
CA VAL A 98 -8.27 -6.90 8.84
C VAL A 98 -6.87 -7.48 9.07
N ALA A 99 -6.08 -7.58 8.01
CA ALA A 99 -4.70 -8.07 8.06
C ALA A 99 -3.90 -7.48 6.90
N LEU A 100 -2.60 -7.31 7.13
CA LEU A 100 -1.61 -7.02 6.10
C LEU A 100 -0.70 -8.24 5.97
N LEU A 101 -0.58 -8.77 4.75
CA LEU A 101 0.35 -9.85 4.42
C LEU A 101 1.31 -9.35 3.35
N PHE A 102 2.61 -9.52 3.59
CA PHE A 102 3.66 -9.17 2.63
C PHE A 102 4.84 -10.13 2.78
N ALA A 103 5.66 -10.21 1.73
CA ALA A 103 6.97 -10.85 1.77
C ALA A 103 8.05 -9.79 1.54
N THR A 104 9.18 -9.91 2.23
CA THR A 104 10.33 -9.04 1.98
C THR A 104 11.07 -9.46 0.73
N ALA A 105 11.94 -8.57 0.24
CA ALA A 105 12.78 -8.83 -0.92
C ALA A 105 13.84 -9.88 -0.59
N ASN A 106 14.17 -10.74 -1.57
CA ASN A 106 15.08 -11.87 -1.38
C ASN A 106 16.56 -11.55 -1.69
N ASP A 107 17.02 -10.32 -1.48
CA ASP A 107 18.35 -9.89 -1.93
C ASP A 107 19.15 -9.06 -0.91
N PHE A 108 18.54 -8.14 -0.15
CA PHE A 108 19.28 -7.30 0.80
C PHE A 108 18.49 -6.99 2.08
N PRO A 109 18.75 -7.71 3.19
CA PRO A 109 17.96 -7.62 4.43
C PRO A 109 17.86 -6.23 5.05
N ASN A 110 18.86 -5.34 4.86
CA ASN A 110 18.79 -3.99 5.42
C ASN A 110 17.73 -3.09 4.75
N ARG A 111 17.09 -3.55 3.66
CA ARG A 111 15.97 -2.86 3.01
C ARG A 111 14.61 -3.42 3.43
N ASP A 112 14.59 -4.44 4.27
CA ASP A 112 13.35 -5.03 4.76
C ASP A 112 12.60 -4.01 5.65
N PRO A 113 11.27 -3.85 5.50
CA PRO A 113 10.51 -2.92 6.32
C PRO A 113 10.58 -3.31 7.81
N LEU A 114 11.09 -2.40 8.65
CA LEU A 114 11.07 -2.55 10.11
C LEU A 114 9.72 -2.13 10.72
N THR A 115 9.08 -1.15 10.10
CA THR A 115 7.79 -0.60 10.51
C THR A 115 6.97 -0.30 9.28
N VAL A 116 5.67 -0.59 9.35
CA VAL A 116 4.69 -0.27 8.31
C VAL A 116 3.51 0.41 8.96
N THR A 117 2.89 1.33 8.22
CA THR A 117 1.61 1.93 8.58
C THR A 117 0.60 1.58 7.51
N LEU A 118 -0.63 1.29 7.91
CA LEU A 118 -1.72 1.04 6.99
C LEU A 118 -2.68 2.22 7.03
N GLU A 119 -2.95 2.80 5.87
CA GLU A 119 -3.85 3.95 5.73
C GLU A 119 -4.90 3.69 4.65
N GLY A 120 -6.06 4.34 4.78
CA GLY A 120 -7.15 4.23 3.81
C GLY A 120 -7.75 5.58 3.45
N THR A 121 -8.37 5.66 2.28
CA THR A 121 -9.05 6.87 1.80
C THR A 121 -10.31 6.51 1.01
N ASN A 122 -11.33 7.37 1.09
CA ASN A 122 -12.49 7.36 0.21
C ASN A 122 -12.42 8.48 -0.85
N ALA A 123 -11.30 9.20 -0.93
CA ALA A 123 -11.12 10.24 -1.93
C ALA A 123 -11.09 9.63 -3.34
N THR A 124 -11.97 10.11 -4.22
CA THR A 124 -12.01 9.72 -5.63
C THR A 124 -11.19 10.65 -6.52
N ASP A 125 -10.81 11.81 -5.99
CA ASP A 125 -9.98 12.78 -6.67
C ASP A 125 -8.50 12.45 -6.45
N VAL A 126 -7.80 12.15 -7.55
CA VAL A 126 -6.36 11.83 -7.54
C VAL A 126 -5.55 13.01 -7.00
N GLU A 127 -6.01 14.25 -7.24
CA GLU A 127 -5.36 15.44 -6.71
C GLU A 127 -5.48 15.53 -5.18
N ALA A 128 -6.43 14.85 -4.54
CA ALA A 128 -6.49 14.82 -3.08
C ALA A 128 -5.51 13.79 -2.48
N LEU A 129 -5.06 12.80 -3.24
CA LEU A 129 -4.29 11.66 -2.71
C LEU A 129 -2.88 12.02 -2.24
N HIS A 130 -2.34 13.17 -2.63
CA HIS A 130 -1.06 13.66 -2.10
C HIS A 130 -1.20 14.35 -0.74
N LEU A 131 -2.42 14.69 -0.31
CA LEU A 131 -2.68 15.37 0.95
C LEU A 131 -2.85 14.34 2.08
N GLY A 132 -2.13 14.52 3.18
CA GLY A 132 -2.25 13.65 4.36
C GLY A 132 -3.66 13.58 4.93
N SER A 133 -4.43 14.68 4.83
CA SER A 133 -5.82 14.76 5.27
C SER A 133 -6.78 13.84 4.50
N SER A 134 -6.36 13.33 3.34
CA SER A 134 -7.16 12.37 2.57
C SER A 134 -7.04 10.96 3.13
N TRP A 135 -6.03 10.70 3.97
CA TRP A 135 -5.72 9.39 4.50
C TRP A 135 -6.14 9.28 5.97
N THR A 136 -6.71 8.13 6.32
CA THR A 136 -7.01 7.75 7.69
C THR A 136 -6.07 6.63 8.10
N LEU A 137 -5.33 6.82 9.20
CA LEU A 137 -4.48 5.78 9.78
C LEU A 137 -5.35 4.65 10.37
N ILE A 138 -5.06 3.43 9.95
CA ILE A 138 -5.76 2.21 10.36
C ILE A 138 -4.88 1.39 11.33
N TYR A 139 -3.56 1.36 11.10
CA TYR A 139 -2.56 0.67 11.93
C TYR A 139 -1.22 1.40 11.88
#